data_AF-A0AAW0JBA5-F1
#
_entry.id   AF-A0AAW0JBA5-F1
#
_cell.length_a   1.000
_cell.length_b   1.000
_cell.length_c   1.000
_cell.angle_alpha   90.00
_cell.angle_beta   90.00
_cell.angle_gamma   90.00
#
_symmetry.space_group_name_H-M   'P 1'
#
loop_
_entity.id
_entity.type
_entity.pdbx_description
1 polymer ?
#
loop_
_entity_poly.entity_id
_entity_poly.type
_entity_poly.pdbx_seq_one_letter_code
_entity_poly.pdbx_strand_id
1 'polypeptide(L)'
;MANSIFLYASLCLLVLFNGCLAQRSWHQQQFYQCQLDKLNALEPNNRIEAEASVIQSWDPNDQQFQCVGVAVVRRTIEPNGLLLPHYTNAPQLIYIQRGYGLYDTILPGCPNIYPESQQGQDHRF
;
A
#
# COMPACT_ATOMS: atom_id res chain seq x y z
N MET A 1 -13.76 3.51 -56.73
CA MET A 1 -12.60 4.00 -55.94
C MET A 1 -13.01 4.92 -54.78
N ALA A 2 -14.06 5.73 -54.91
CA ALA A 2 -14.55 6.60 -53.82
C ALA A 2 -15.04 5.84 -52.57
N ASN A 3 -15.72 4.70 -52.74
CA ASN A 3 -16.29 3.94 -51.60
C ASN A 3 -15.26 3.41 -50.61
N SER A 4 -14.05 3.04 -51.07
CA SER A 4 -13.00 2.54 -50.18
C SER A 4 -12.42 3.66 -49.32
N ILE A 5 -12.27 4.86 -49.90
CA ILE A 5 -11.79 6.07 -49.20
C ILE A 5 -12.76 6.48 -48.10
N PHE A 6 -14.08 6.42 -48.36
CA PHE A 6 -15.09 6.72 -47.33
C PHE A 6 -15.09 5.71 -46.17
N LEU A 7 -14.83 4.43 -46.45
CA LEU A 7 -14.71 3.42 -45.40
C LEU A 7 -13.48 3.65 -44.52
N TYR A 8 -12.31 3.93 -45.11
CA TYR A 8 -11.11 4.26 -44.34
C TYR A 8 -11.28 5.55 -43.53
N ALA A 9 -11.89 6.59 -44.11
CA ALA A 9 -12.16 7.83 -43.39
C ALA A 9 -13.12 7.62 -42.20
N SER A 10 -14.18 6.85 -42.40
CA SER A 10 -15.13 6.47 -41.33
C SER A 10 -14.45 5.66 -40.22
N LEU A 11 -13.61 4.68 -40.59
CA LEU A 11 -12.86 3.87 -39.62
C LEU A 11 -11.87 4.72 -38.81
N CYS A 12 -11.15 5.64 -39.46
CA CYS A 12 -10.25 6.58 -38.80
C CYS A 12 -11.00 7.50 -37.82
N LEU A 13 -12.17 8.01 -38.21
CA LEU A 13 -13.00 8.84 -37.33
C LEU A 13 -13.50 8.06 -36.12
N LEU A 14 -13.93 6.81 -36.30
CA LEU A 14 -14.35 5.93 -35.20
C LEU A 14 -13.20 5.65 -34.22
N VAL A 15 -11.99 5.37 -34.72
CA VAL A 15 -10.81 5.13 -33.86
C VAL A 15 -10.43 6.41 -33.09
N LEU A 16 -10.42 7.57 -33.75
CA LEU A 16 -10.07 8.85 -33.12
C LEU A 16 -11.10 9.29 -32.08
N PHE A 17 -12.41 9.13 -32.34
CA PHE A 17 -13.46 9.50 -31.38
C PHE A 17 -13.46 8.60 -30.14
N ASN A 18 -13.32 7.28 -30.32
CA ASN A 18 -13.32 6.35 -29.19
C ASN A 18 -12.03 6.44 -28.36
N GLY A 19 -10.87 6.66 -29.01
CA GLY A 19 -9.60 6.88 -28.31
C GLY A 19 -9.59 8.13 -27.44
N CYS A 20 -10.08 9.26 -27.97
CA CYS A 20 -10.12 10.53 -27.25
C CYS A 20 -11.12 10.55 -26.07
N LEU A 21 -12.23 9.82 -26.16
CA LEU A 21 -13.22 9.75 -25.08
C LEU A 21 -12.77 8.80 -23.95
N ALA A 22 -12.11 7.69 -24.28
CA ALA A 22 -11.59 6.75 -23.28
C ALA A 22 -10.45 7.33 -22.43
N GLN A 23 -9.61 8.22 -22.98
CA GLN A 23 -8.56 8.90 -22.21
C GLN A 23 -9.11 9.93 -21.22
N ARG A 24 -10.29 10.51 -21.49
CA ARG A 24 -10.86 11.54 -20.61
C ARG A 24 -11.46 10.96 -19.34
N SER A 25 -12.13 9.81 -19.39
CA SER A 25 -12.80 9.25 -18.21
C SER A 25 -11.82 8.90 -17.09
N TRP A 26 -10.69 8.27 -17.41
CA TRP A 26 -9.69 7.85 -16.42
C TRP A 26 -8.98 9.03 -15.75
N HIS A 27 -8.55 10.02 -16.53
CA HIS A 27 -7.89 11.20 -15.97
C HIS A 27 -8.83 12.10 -15.18
N GLN A 28 -10.08 12.24 -15.62
CA GLN A 28 -11.03 13.17 -15.02
C GLN A 28 -11.54 12.68 -13.66
N GLN A 29 -11.65 11.37 -13.44
CA GLN A 29 -12.07 10.80 -12.16
C GLN A 29 -10.99 10.92 -11.06
N GLN A 30 -9.71 10.81 -11.42
CA GLN A 30 -8.60 11.04 -10.49
C GLN A 30 -8.32 12.53 -10.20
N PHE A 31 -8.55 13.42 -11.16
CA PHE A 31 -8.28 14.86 -10.99
C PHE A 31 -9.16 15.51 -9.91
N TYR A 32 -10.44 15.13 -9.78
CA TYR A 32 -11.31 15.67 -8.72
C TYR A 32 -10.94 15.18 -7.32
N GLN A 33 -10.39 13.96 -7.21
CA GLN A 33 -9.97 13.38 -5.93
C GLN A 33 -8.87 14.21 -5.24
N CYS A 34 -8.06 14.92 -6.04
CA CYS A 34 -6.98 15.78 -5.56
C CYS A 34 -7.29 17.28 -5.54
N GLN A 35 -8.54 17.69 -5.80
CA GLN A 35 -8.94 19.09 -5.62
C GLN A 35 -9.22 19.36 -4.13
N LEU A 36 -8.16 19.67 -3.40
CA LEU A 36 -8.19 19.92 -1.96
C LEU A 36 -8.32 21.42 -1.69
N ASP A 37 -9.43 21.84 -1.10
CA ASP A 37 -9.63 23.26 -0.71
C ASP A 37 -8.76 23.66 0.48
N LYS A 38 -8.42 22.70 1.35
CA LYS A 38 -7.60 22.91 2.56
C LYS A 38 -6.83 21.63 2.93
N LEU A 39 -5.59 21.79 3.37
CA LEU A 39 -4.81 20.74 4.01
C LEU A 39 -4.89 20.87 5.54
N ASN A 40 -5.07 19.74 6.22
CA ASN A 40 -5.13 19.70 7.68
C ASN A 40 -4.13 18.67 8.22
N ALA A 41 -3.47 18.99 9.33
CA ALA A 41 -2.74 17.99 10.10
C ALA A 41 -3.75 17.05 10.76
N LEU A 42 -3.63 15.76 10.48
CA LEU A 42 -4.56 14.73 10.96
C LEU A 42 -3.91 13.87 12.05
N GLU A 43 -4.70 13.55 13.07
CA GLU A 43 -4.36 12.53 14.06
C GLU A 43 -4.99 11.18 13.69
N PRO A 44 -4.46 10.04 14.19
CA PRO A 44 -5.10 8.76 13.97
C PRO A 44 -6.49 8.74 14.62
N ASN A 45 -7.49 8.26 13.89
CA ASN A 45 -8.89 8.25 14.31
C ASN A 45 -9.41 6.86 14.67
N ASN A 46 -8.62 5.81 14.43
CA ASN A 46 -8.95 4.44 14.81
C ASN A 46 -7.83 3.84 15.68
N ARG A 47 -8.21 3.05 16.69
CA ARG A 47 -7.30 2.46 17.67
C ARG A 47 -7.74 1.05 18.04
N ILE A 48 -6.80 0.11 17.98
CA ILE A 48 -6.98 -1.30 18.29
C ILE A 48 -5.97 -1.69 19.37
N GLU A 49 -6.47 -2.33 20.42
CA GLU A 49 -5.67 -2.88 21.52
C GLU A 49 -5.34 -4.36 21.26
N ALA A 50 -4.11 -4.75 21.53
CA ALA A 50 -3.67 -6.13 21.60
C ALA A 50 -2.86 -6.35 22.88
N GLU A 51 -2.64 -7.61 23.27
CA GLU A 51 -2.02 -8.00 24.55
C GLU A 51 -0.72 -7.23 24.87
N ALA A 52 0.15 -7.01 23.88
CA ALA A 52 1.43 -6.31 24.04
C ALA A 52 1.66 -5.24 22.95
N SER A 53 0.59 -4.66 22.41
CA SER A 53 0.72 -3.57 21.45
C SER A 53 -0.55 -2.73 21.29
N VAL A 54 -0.37 -1.51 20.78
CA VAL A 54 -1.42 -0.60 20.36
C VAL A 54 -1.24 -0.31 18.87
N ILE A 55 -2.30 -0.50 18.08
CA ILE A 55 -2.31 -0.17 16.65
C ILE A 55 -3.23 1.02 16.43
N GLN A 56 -2.72 2.07 15.81
CA GLN A 56 -3.47 3.27 15.46
C GLN A 56 -3.44 3.48 13.96
N SER A 57 -4.56 3.91 13.37
CA SER A 57 -4.67 4.17 11.94
C SER A 57 -5.38 5.49 11.68
N TRP A 58 -5.03 6.10 10.55
CA TRP A 58 -5.73 7.24 9.98
C TRP A 58 -6.78 6.74 9.00
N ASP A 59 -7.85 7.50 8.79
CA ASP A 59 -8.89 7.13 7.83
C ASP A 59 -8.33 7.07 6.40
N PRO A 60 -8.26 5.89 5.76
CA PRO A 60 -7.82 5.83 4.37
C PRO A 60 -8.79 6.51 3.40
N ASN A 61 -10.01 6.85 3.85
CA ASN A 61 -11.01 7.56 3.06
C ASN A 61 -10.93 9.09 3.19
N ASP A 62 -10.05 9.64 4.04
CA ASP A 62 -9.81 11.08 4.03
C ASP A 62 -9.31 11.51 2.64
N GLN A 63 -9.85 12.62 2.12
CA GLN A 63 -9.55 13.09 0.76
C GLN A 63 -8.05 13.33 0.55
N GLN A 64 -7.31 13.77 1.57
CA GLN A 64 -5.86 13.98 1.48
C GLN A 64 -5.13 12.66 1.26
N PHE A 65 -5.50 11.59 1.96
CA PHE A 65 -4.90 10.26 1.81
C PHE A 65 -5.35 9.56 0.54
N GLN A 66 -6.62 9.71 0.15
CA GLN A 66 -7.13 9.23 -1.13
C GLN A 66 -6.42 9.89 -2.31
N CYS A 67 -6.13 11.19 -2.24
CA CYS A 67 -5.43 11.91 -3.31
C CYS A 67 -4.02 11.35 -3.55
N VAL A 68 -3.25 11.10 -2.49
CA VAL A 68 -1.88 10.56 -2.63
C VAL A 68 -1.85 9.03 -2.74
N GLY A 69 -2.97 8.35 -2.51
CA GLY A 69 -3.10 6.90 -2.61
C GLY A 69 -2.35 6.14 -1.51
N VAL A 70 -2.34 6.64 -0.28
CA VAL A 70 -1.62 6.02 0.85
C VAL A 70 -2.55 5.73 2.02
N ALA A 71 -2.15 4.77 2.87
CA ALA A 71 -2.75 4.54 4.17
C ALA A 71 -1.65 4.58 5.24
N VAL A 72 -1.96 5.13 6.41
CA VAL A 72 -0.98 5.32 7.49
C VAL A 72 -1.40 4.52 8.71
N VAL A 73 -0.44 3.79 9.28
CA VAL A 73 -0.61 3.00 10.51
C VAL A 73 0.57 3.27 11.44
N ARG A 74 0.28 3.56 12.71
CA ARG A 74 1.25 3.67 13.79
C ARG A 74 1.09 2.48 14.73
N ARG A 75 2.19 1.81 15.04
CA ARG A 75 2.21 0.68 15.98
C ARG A 75 3.13 1.00 17.14
N THR A 76 2.65 0.78 18.34
CA THR A 76 3.44 0.85 19.58
C THR A 76 3.50 -0.56 20.14
N ILE A 77 4.68 -1.15 20.17
CA ILE A 77 4.90 -2.53 20.66
C ILE A 77 5.59 -2.42 22.02
N GLU A 78 5.05 -3.11 23.01
CA GLU A 78 5.60 -3.14 24.36
C GLU A 78 6.83 -4.06 24.44
N PRO A 79 7.68 -3.94 25.48
CA PRO A 79 8.80 -4.85 25.68
C PRO A 79 8.33 -6.32 25.68
N ASN A 80 9.05 -7.19 24.95
CA ASN A 80 8.69 -8.59 24.70
C ASN A 80 7.40 -8.81 23.88
N GLY A 81 6.78 -7.74 23.35
CA GLY A 81 5.66 -7.84 22.43
C GLY A 81 6.10 -8.34 21.05
N LEU A 82 5.24 -9.17 20.43
CA LEU A 82 5.44 -9.70 19.09
C LEU A 82 4.33 -9.20 18.16
N LEU A 83 4.71 -8.47 17.11
CA LEU A 83 3.79 -8.23 15.99
C LEU A 83 3.71 -9.52 15.17
N LEU A 84 2.52 -10.13 15.14
CA LEU A 84 2.32 -11.38 14.42
C LEU A 84 2.63 -11.22 12.92
N PRO A 85 3.18 -12.26 12.26
CA PRO A 85 3.46 -12.23 10.83
C PRO A 85 2.20 -11.90 10.02
N HIS A 86 2.33 -10.97 9.09
CA HIS A 86 1.27 -10.57 8.18
C HIS A 86 1.86 -10.12 6.85
N TYR A 87 1.02 -10.05 5.82
CA TYR A 87 1.36 -9.50 4.51
C TYR A 87 0.33 -8.43 4.11
N THR A 88 0.70 -7.55 3.19
CA THR A 88 -0.21 -6.56 2.62
C THR A 88 -0.17 -6.59 1.11
N ASN A 89 -1.25 -6.12 0.49
CA ASN A 89 -1.39 -5.99 -0.95
C ASN A 89 -0.68 -4.75 -1.53
N ALA A 90 -0.14 -3.88 -0.69
CA ALA A 90 0.59 -2.67 -1.06
C ALA A 90 1.99 -2.65 -0.42
N PRO A 91 3.00 -2.03 -1.06
CA PRO A 91 4.32 -1.82 -0.48
C PRO A 91 4.23 -0.87 0.73
N GLN A 92 5.20 -0.98 1.65
CA GLN A 92 5.23 -0.19 2.86
C GLN A 92 6.62 0.39 3.11
N LEU A 93 6.63 1.58 3.73
CA LEU A 93 7.82 2.17 4.34
C LEU A 93 7.60 2.20 5.85
N ILE A 94 8.53 1.58 6.59
CA ILE A 94 8.46 1.49 8.05
C ILE A 94 9.47 2.48 8.64
N TYR A 95 8.99 3.43 9.44
CA TYR A 95 9.80 4.39 10.16
C TYR A 95 9.80 4.09 11.66
N ILE A 96 10.99 3.82 12.22
CA ILE A 96 11.16 3.56 13.66
C ILE A 96 11.33 4.88 14.40
N GLN A 97 10.24 5.39 14.97
CA GLN A 97 10.25 6.66 15.69
C GLN A 97 10.99 6.60 17.04
N ARG A 98 10.89 5.48 17.77
CA ARG A 98 11.50 5.28 19.08
C ARG A 98 11.76 3.79 19.34
N GLY A 99 12.88 3.50 20.01
CA GLY A 99 13.24 2.15 20.46
C GLY A 99 14.03 1.37 19.41
N TYR A 100 14.26 0.09 19.69
CA TYR A 100 14.90 -0.87 18.80
C TYR A 100 14.29 -2.26 19.03
N GLY A 101 14.47 -3.16 18.06
CA GLY A 101 13.94 -4.52 18.13
C GLY A 101 14.38 -5.36 16.94
N LEU A 102 13.79 -6.54 16.81
CA LEU A 102 14.01 -7.44 15.66
C LEU A 102 12.86 -7.28 14.67
N TYR A 103 13.20 -7.20 13.40
CA TYR A 103 12.27 -7.20 12.28
C TYR A 103 12.75 -8.23 11.28
N ASP A 104 11.85 -9.09 10.83
CA ASP A 104 12.17 -10.12 9.84
C ASP A 104 11.15 -10.10 8.69
N THR A 105 11.60 -10.51 7.52
CA THR A 105 10.80 -10.58 6.31
C THR A 105 11.04 -11.91 5.60
N ILE A 106 9.96 -12.54 5.18
CA ILE A 106 10.03 -13.81 4.47
C ILE A 106 10.03 -13.52 2.98
N LEU A 107 11.13 -13.87 2.31
CA LEU A 107 11.25 -13.83 0.86
C LEU A 107 10.94 -15.22 0.29
N PRO A 108 9.80 -15.41 -0.39
CA PRO A 108 9.42 -16.72 -0.91
C PRO A 108 10.46 -17.30 -1.86
N GLY A 109 10.84 -18.56 -1.65
CA GLY A 109 11.84 -19.26 -2.46
C GLY A 109 13.30 -19.09 -1.98
N CYS A 110 13.56 -18.22 -0.99
CA CYS A 110 14.86 -18.16 -0.35
C CYS A 110 15.00 -19.26 0.73
N PRO A 111 16.17 -19.94 0.82
CA PRO A 111 16.41 -20.93 1.87
C PRO A 111 16.61 -20.26 3.24
N ASN A 112 16.41 -21.03 4.31
CA ASN A 112 16.74 -20.56 5.66
C ASN A 112 18.26 -20.36 5.80
N ILE A 113 18.66 -19.14 6.16
CA ILE A 113 20.06 -18.75 6.39
C ILE A 113 20.47 -18.75 7.86
N TYR A 114 19.53 -19.02 8.77
CA TYR A 114 19.76 -19.20 10.21
C TYR A 114 19.52 -20.66 10.58
N PRO A 115 20.46 -21.58 10.24
CA PRO A 115 20.35 -22.96 10.68
C PRO A 115 20.42 -23.01 12.22
N GLU A 116 19.58 -23.83 12.84
CA GLU A 116 19.71 -24.13 14.26
C GLU A 116 21.10 -24.74 14.51
N SER A 117 21.93 -24.07 15.32
CA SER A 117 23.15 -24.66 15.83
C SER A 117 22.76 -25.77 16.81
N GLN A 118 23.12 -27.02 16.54
CA GLN A 118 22.93 -28.15 17.46
C GLN A 118 23.76 -28.06 18.77
N GLN A 119 24.38 -26.91 19.06
CA GLN A 119 25.26 -26.70 20.20
C GLN A 119 24.56 -26.63 21.58
N GLY A 120 23.24 -26.79 21.64
CA GLY A 120 22.47 -26.76 22.90
C GLY A 120 22.00 -28.10 23.45
N GLN A 121 22.22 -29.23 22.76
CA GLN A 121 21.71 -30.55 23.20
C GLN A 121 22.73 -31.44 23.93
N ASP A 122 23.92 -30.92 24.27
CA ASP A 122 24.96 -31.67 25.02
C ASP A 122 25.19 -31.17 26.46
N HIS A 123 24.13 -30.73 27.13
CA HIS A 123 24.13 -30.64 28.59
C HIS A 123 23.10 -31.60 29.17
N ARG A 124 23.41 -32.90 28.99
CA ARG A 124 22.91 -33.97 29.83
C ARG A 124 23.74 -33.99 31.12
N PHE A 125 23.11 -33.64 32.24
CA PHE A 125 23.48 -34.12 33.57
C PHE A 125 22.20 -34.46 34.32
#